data_AF-A0A3P1ZZV5-F1
#
_entry.id   AF-A0A3P1ZZV5-F1
#
_cell.length_a   1.000
_cell.length_b   1.000
_cell.length_c   1.000
_cell.angle_alpha   90.00
_cell.angle_beta   90.00
_cell.angle_gamma   90.00
#
_symmetry.space_group_name_H-M   'P 1'
#
loop_
_entity.id
_entity.type
_entity.pdbx_description
1 polymer ?
#
loop_
_entity_poly.entity_id
_entity_poly.type
_entity_poly.pdbx_seq_one_letter_code
_entity_poly.pdbx_strand_id
1 'polypeptide(L)'
;MSMRKQSFPYEGIFQTGYYITLLGTAAILLWIGIFKFTPTEAAAIKPLVAHHPLFGRAYNLFDLQTVSNAIGLVEISTAFLLLLSIKFHSLRRYAGAGIILIFLVTLSFLFFTPGMWKIKDGVVVTDFFILKDIAFLGFGMMLFGFRRKDRKQ
;
A
#
# COMPACT_ATOMS: atom_id res chain seq x y z
N MET A 1 -9.22 -36.95 -27.17
CA MET A 1 -8.58 -35.63 -27.23
C MET A 1 -8.15 -35.25 -25.82
N SER A 2 -6.92 -35.59 -25.45
CA SER A 2 -6.36 -35.34 -24.10
C SER A 2 -6.02 -33.86 -23.97
N MET A 3 -6.78 -33.14 -23.14
CA MET A 3 -6.39 -31.79 -22.72
C MET A 3 -5.14 -31.93 -21.86
N ARG A 4 -3.97 -31.65 -22.43
CA ARG A 4 -2.77 -31.35 -21.66
C ARG A 4 -3.13 -30.21 -20.72
N LYS A 5 -3.22 -30.49 -19.42
CA LYS A 5 -3.01 -29.47 -18.40
C LYS A 5 -1.61 -28.93 -18.67
N GLN A 6 -1.50 -27.78 -19.33
CA GLN A 6 -0.27 -26.99 -19.30
C GLN A 6 -0.13 -26.52 -17.85
N SER A 7 0.48 -27.35 -17.02
CA SER A 7 1.03 -26.91 -15.74
C SER A 7 2.17 -25.96 -16.07
N PHE A 8 1.96 -24.66 -15.86
CA PHE A 8 3.07 -23.72 -15.90
C PHE A 8 4.10 -24.18 -14.86
N PRO A 9 5.39 -24.35 -15.22
CA PRO A 9 6.43 -24.85 -14.32
C PRO A 9 6.80 -23.87 -13.17
N TYR A 10 6.01 -22.81 -12.98
CA TYR A 10 6.25 -21.72 -12.05
C TYR A 10 5.33 -21.72 -10.82
N GLU A 11 4.46 -22.73 -10.65
CA GLU A 11 3.47 -22.74 -9.56
C GLU A 11 4.11 -22.57 -8.17
N GLY A 12 5.23 -23.24 -7.89
CA GLY A 12 5.90 -23.15 -6.58
C GLY A 12 6.55 -21.78 -6.30
N ILE A 13 7.42 -21.30 -7.20
CA ILE A 13 8.14 -20.03 -6.99
C ILE A 13 7.18 -18.84 -7.06
N PHE A 14 6.21 -18.85 -7.97
CA PHE A 14 5.20 -17.79 -8.07
C PHE A 14 4.34 -17.72 -6.82
N GLN A 15 3.90 -18.87 -6.30
CA GLN A 15 3.12 -18.93 -5.06
C GLN A 15 3.94 -18.43 -3.87
N THR A 16 5.20 -18.85 -3.75
CA THR A 16 6.10 -18.35 -2.70
C THR A 16 6.29 -16.84 -2.82
N GLY A 17 6.56 -16.31 -4.02
CA GLY A 17 6.67 -14.88 -4.27
C GLY A 17 5.42 -14.11 -3.89
N TYR A 18 4.24 -14.62 -4.26
CA TYR A 18 2.95 -14.05 -3.87
C TYR A 18 2.79 -13.94 -2.34
N TYR A 19 3.09 -15.00 -1.59
CA TYR A 19 2.99 -14.98 -0.13
C TYR A 19 4.06 -14.10 0.52
N ILE A 20 5.27 -14.04 -0.04
CA ILE A 20 6.31 -13.10 0.41
C ILE A 20 5.81 -11.66 0.22
N THR A 21 5.27 -11.31 -0.94
CA THR A 21 4.72 -9.97 -1.18
C THR A 21 3.53 -9.68 -0.28
N LEU A 22 2.63 -10.65 -0.07
CA LEU A 22 1.47 -10.49 0.80
C LEU A 22 1.90 -10.23 2.26
N LEU A 23 2.72 -11.10 2.81
CA LEU A 23 3.18 -11.00 4.20
C LEU A 23 4.10 -9.80 4.40
N GLY A 24 4.96 -9.51 3.43
CA GLY A 24 5.82 -8.33 3.44
C GLY A 24 5.03 -7.03 3.40
N THR A 25 4.01 -6.94 2.55
CA THR A 25 3.11 -5.77 2.50
C THR A 25 2.35 -5.61 3.82
N ALA A 26 1.81 -6.70 4.37
CA ALA A 26 1.14 -6.66 5.68
C ALA A 26 2.10 -6.21 6.80
N ALA A 27 3.32 -6.74 6.83
CA ALA A 27 4.32 -6.37 7.82
C ALA A 27 4.68 -4.89 7.73
N ILE A 28 4.91 -4.35 6.52
CA ILE A 28 5.23 -2.94 6.30
C ILE A 28 4.09 -2.04 6.77
N LEU A 29 2.84 -2.35 6.39
CA LEU A 29 1.67 -1.57 6.80
C LEU A 29 1.45 -1.62 8.31
N LEU A 30 1.67 -2.76 8.97
CA LEU A 30 1.59 -2.86 10.43
C LEU A 30 2.70 -2.03 11.09
N TRP A 31 3.94 -2.14 10.61
CA TRP A 31 5.07 -1.47 11.25
C TRP A 31 4.98 0.05 11.14
N ILE A 32 4.72 0.55 9.93
CA ILE A 32 4.55 1.99 9.69
C ILE A 32 3.27 2.47 10.38
N GLY A 33 2.17 1.73 10.27
CA GLY A 33 0.89 2.10 10.87
C GLY A 33 0.95 2.19 12.40
N ILE A 34 1.67 1.28 13.07
CA ILE A 34 1.93 1.39 14.52
C ILE A 34 2.80 2.62 14.82
N PHE A 35 3.80 2.88 14.00
CA PHE A 35 4.70 4.02 14.21
C PHE A 35 3.99 5.37 14.11
N LYS A 36 2.89 5.47 13.35
CA LYS A 36 2.03 6.68 13.24
C LYS A 36 1.48 7.18 14.57
N PHE A 37 1.40 6.33 15.58
CA PHE A 37 0.94 6.69 16.93
C PHE A 37 2.02 7.40 17.76
N THR A 38 3.23 7.58 17.21
CA THR A 38 4.32 8.32 17.86
C THR A 38 4.34 9.79 17.43
N PRO A 39 4.76 10.72 18.31
CA PRO A 39 4.92 12.12 17.96
C PRO A 39 5.96 12.35 16.86
N THR A 40 7.01 11.52 16.83
CA THR A 40 8.08 11.59 15.83
C THR A 40 7.54 11.35 14.43
N GLU A 41 6.77 10.29 14.24
CA GLU A 41 6.19 9.98 12.93
C GLU A 41 5.11 10.98 12.53
N ALA A 42 4.30 11.44 13.49
CA ALA A 42 3.31 12.48 13.24
C ALA A 42 3.97 13.76 12.71
N ALA A 43 5.08 14.19 13.32
CA ALA A 43 5.87 15.32 12.84
C ALA A 43 6.49 15.08 11.45
N ALA A 44 6.96 13.86 11.18
CA ALA A 44 7.59 13.51 9.91
C ALA A 44 6.61 13.58 8.73
N ILE A 45 5.35 13.17 8.90
CA ILE A 45 4.36 13.16 7.82
C ILE A 45 3.64 14.48 7.62
N LYS A 46 3.67 15.37 8.62
CA LYS A 46 3.06 16.70 8.55
C LYS A 46 3.34 17.42 7.23
N PRO A 47 4.61 17.59 6.79
CA PRO A 47 4.88 18.29 5.54
C PRO A 47 4.28 17.58 4.32
N LEU A 48 4.22 16.24 4.30
CA LEU A 48 3.64 15.49 3.18
C LEU A 48 2.13 15.73 3.08
N VAL A 49 1.43 15.64 4.22
CA VAL A 49 -0.02 15.77 4.28
C VAL A 49 -0.46 17.23 4.09
N ALA A 50 0.24 18.18 4.70
CA ALA A 50 -0.14 19.59 4.68
C ALA A 50 -0.14 20.22 3.29
N HIS A 51 0.74 19.76 2.39
CA HIS A 51 0.80 20.24 1.01
C HIS A 51 -0.16 19.51 0.07
N HIS A 52 -0.79 18.42 0.51
CA HIS A 52 -1.70 17.65 -0.34
C HIS A 52 -3.06 18.37 -0.51
N PRO A 53 -3.57 18.55 -1.75
CA PRO A 53 -4.77 19.36 -2.01
C PRO A 53 -6.05 18.83 -1.35
N LEU A 54 -6.15 17.52 -1.14
CA LEU A 54 -7.30 16.89 -0.45
C LEU A 54 -7.11 16.79 1.07
N PHE A 55 -5.95 16.33 1.53
CA PHE A 55 -5.73 15.93 2.93
C PHE A 55 -5.16 17.05 3.79
N GLY A 56 -4.52 18.07 3.21
CA GLY A 56 -3.97 19.19 3.97
C GLY A 56 -5.03 19.97 4.76
N ARG A 57 -6.27 20.00 4.25
CA ARG A 57 -7.42 20.61 4.93
C ARG A 57 -7.80 19.90 6.24
N ALA A 58 -7.39 18.65 6.45
CA ALA A 58 -7.68 17.92 7.69
C ALA A 58 -7.09 18.64 8.92
N TYR A 59 -5.95 19.31 8.77
CA TYR A 59 -5.32 20.08 9.85
C TYR A 59 -6.09 21.35 10.25
N ASN A 60 -7.13 21.74 9.51
CA ASN A 60 -8.03 22.82 9.94
C ASN A 60 -9.06 22.34 10.98
N LEU A 61 -9.30 21.03 11.04
CA LEU A 61 -10.33 20.42 11.89
C LEU A 61 -9.74 19.53 12.99
N PHE A 62 -8.58 18.93 12.73
CA PHE A 62 -7.93 17.96 13.61
C PHE A 62 -6.49 18.35 13.91
N ASP A 63 -6.00 17.96 15.07
CA ASP A 63 -4.60 18.17 15.43
C ASP A 63 -3.66 17.21 14.68
N LEU A 64 -2.35 17.47 14.84
CA LEU A 64 -1.30 16.73 14.16
C LEU A 64 -1.37 15.22 14.45
N GLN A 65 -1.52 14.87 15.73
CA GLN A 65 -1.47 13.48 16.18
C GLN A 65 -2.72 12.72 15.73
N THR A 66 -3.88 13.35 15.76
CA THR A 66 -5.17 12.77 15.34
C THR A 66 -5.14 12.40 13.86
N VAL A 67 -4.62 13.28 13.00
CA VAL A 67 -4.45 12.98 11.57
C VAL A 67 -3.48 11.80 11.38
N SER A 68 -2.36 11.79 12.10
CA SER A 68 -1.40 10.68 12.05
C SER A 68 -2.03 9.35 12.49
N ASN A 69 -2.72 9.35 13.63
CA ASN A 69 -3.41 8.18 14.17
C ASN A 69 -4.46 7.63 13.19
N ALA A 70 -5.21 8.52 12.52
CA ALA A 70 -6.20 8.11 11.53
C ALA A 70 -5.55 7.39 10.33
N ILE A 71 -4.43 7.90 9.83
CA ILE A 71 -3.65 7.24 8.77
C ILE A 71 -3.15 5.88 9.26
N GLY A 72 -2.55 5.83 10.45
CA GLY A 72 -2.06 4.58 11.04
C GLY A 72 -3.15 3.53 11.24
N LEU A 73 -4.35 3.94 11.65
CA LEU A 73 -5.49 3.06 11.78
C LEU A 73 -5.91 2.45 10.44
N VAL A 74 -5.90 3.23 9.36
CA VAL A 74 -6.22 2.75 8.00
C VAL A 74 -5.17 1.74 7.51
N GLU A 75 -3.89 2.03 7.74
CA GLU A 75 -2.77 1.13 7.39
C GLU A 75 -2.88 -0.21 8.15
N ILE A 76 -3.07 -0.15 9.47
CA ILE A 76 -3.22 -1.34 10.33
C ILE A 76 -4.45 -2.15 9.92
N SER A 77 -5.59 -1.49 9.71
CA SER A 77 -6.84 -2.16 9.31
C SER A 77 -6.69 -2.86 7.96
N THR A 78 -6.03 -2.21 7.00
CA THR A 78 -5.75 -2.80 5.68
C THR A 78 -4.80 -4.00 5.79
N ALA A 79 -3.80 -3.93 6.68
CA ALA A 79 -2.90 -5.05 6.93
C ALA A 79 -3.63 -6.26 7.52
N PHE A 80 -4.49 -6.06 8.52
CA PHE A 80 -5.32 -7.13 9.08
C PHE A 80 -6.25 -7.73 8.03
N LEU A 81 -6.89 -6.89 7.21
CA LEU A 81 -7.74 -7.34 6.11
C LEU A 81 -6.96 -8.17 5.09
N LEU A 82 -5.72 -7.78 4.78
CA LEU A 82 -4.82 -8.52 3.90
C LEU A 82 -4.46 -9.89 4.48
N LEU A 83 -4.10 -9.97 5.77
CA LEU A 83 -3.81 -11.24 6.45
C LEU A 83 -5.03 -12.15 6.51
N LEU A 84 -6.21 -11.61 6.84
CA LEU A 84 -7.45 -12.37 6.84
C LEU A 84 -7.81 -12.89 5.44
N SER A 85 -7.38 -12.20 4.37
CA SER A 85 -7.61 -12.64 2.98
C SER A 85 -6.90 -13.94 2.59
N ILE A 86 -5.91 -14.37 3.38
CA ILE A 86 -5.25 -15.69 3.22
C ILE A 86 -6.28 -16.80 3.43
N LYS A 87 -7.08 -16.70 4.50
CA LYS A 87 -8.13 -17.68 4.85
C LYS A 87 -9.45 -17.38 4.15
N PHE A 88 -9.82 -16.10 4.06
CA PHE A 88 -11.10 -15.64 3.53
C PHE A 88 -10.89 -14.94 2.18
N HIS A 89 -10.90 -15.70 1.09
CA HIS A 89 -10.61 -15.16 -0.25
C HIS A 89 -11.54 -14.03 -0.70
N SER A 90 -12.76 -13.92 -0.16
CA SER A 90 -13.67 -12.81 -0.41
C SER A 90 -13.11 -11.45 0.05
N LEU A 91 -12.23 -11.44 1.05
CA LEU A 91 -11.63 -10.23 1.59
C LEU A 91 -10.52 -9.66 0.71
N ARG A 92 -9.99 -10.47 -0.22
CA ARG A 92 -8.84 -10.10 -1.06
C ARG A 92 -9.07 -8.84 -1.88
N ARG A 93 -10.27 -8.68 -2.46
CA ARG A 93 -10.63 -7.48 -3.22
C ARG A 93 -10.64 -6.22 -2.35
N TYR A 94 -11.07 -6.33 -1.09
CA TYR A 94 -11.15 -5.20 -0.18
C TYR A 94 -9.76 -4.82 0.35
N ALA A 95 -8.92 -5.82 0.66
CA ALA A 95 -7.51 -5.59 0.97
C ALA A 95 -6.78 -4.92 -0.21
N GLY A 96 -7.00 -5.41 -1.43
CA GLY A 96 -6.46 -4.80 -2.66
C GLY A 96 -6.90 -3.36 -2.84
N ALA A 97 -8.18 -3.04 -2.63
CA ALA A 97 -8.68 -1.66 -2.68
C ALA A 97 -8.01 -0.76 -1.62
N GLY A 98 -7.86 -1.24 -0.38
CA GLY A 98 -7.17 -0.49 0.67
C GLY A 98 -5.70 -0.20 0.33
N ILE A 99 -4.97 -1.21 -0.15
CA ILE A 99 -3.57 -1.08 -0.59
C ILE A 99 -3.46 -0.07 -1.73
N ILE A 100 -4.32 -0.16 -2.73
CA ILE A 100 -4.35 0.80 -3.86
C ILE A 100 -4.54 2.22 -3.33
N LEU A 101 -5.54 2.44 -2.48
CA LEU A 101 -5.83 3.78 -1.95
C LEU A 101 -4.64 4.33 -1.14
N ILE A 102 -4.08 3.55 -0.23
CA ILE A 102 -2.93 3.96 0.58
C ILE A 102 -1.77 4.37 -0.32
N PHE A 103 -1.34 3.50 -1.24
CA PHE A 103 -0.14 3.76 -2.03
C PHE A 103 -0.36 4.78 -3.15
N LEU A 104 -1.59 4.97 -3.64
CA LEU A 104 -1.92 6.12 -4.49
C LEU A 104 -1.74 7.43 -3.74
N VAL A 105 -2.20 7.51 -2.49
CA VAL A 105 -2.01 8.69 -1.65
C VAL A 105 -0.53 8.90 -1.36
N THR A 106 0.21 7.86 -0.95
CA THR A 106 1.64 7.99 -0.67
C THR A 106 2.44 8.45 -1.89
N LEU A 107 2.20 7.84 -3.07
CA LEU A 107 2.85 8.25 -4.32
C LEU A 107 2.48 9.66 -4.75
N SER A 108 1.26 10.12 -4.47
CA SER A 108 0.84 11.49 -4.77
C SER A 108 1.69 12.55 -4.05
N PHE A 109 2.28 12.21 -2.90
CA PHE A 109 3.16 13.13 -2.17
C PHE A 109 4.41 13.53 -2.97
N LEU A 110 4.87 12.69 -3.90
CA LEU A 110 5.97 13.06 -4.80
C LEU A 110 5.63 14.27 -5.68
N PHE A 111 4.35 14.47 -6.00
CA PHE A 111 3.89 15.54 -6.88
C PHE A 111 3.43 16.78 -6.11
N PHE A 112 2.76 16.59 -4.97
CA PHE A 112 2.18 17.70 -4.22
C PHE A 112 3.08 18.24 -3.12
N THR A 113 4.11 17.51 -2.68
CA THR A 113 5.05 18.02 -1.66
C THR A 113 6.21 18.76 -2.32
N PRO A 114 6.52 20.00 -1.91
CA PRO A 114 7.68 20.73 -2.41
C PRO A 114 9.01 20.02 -2.08
N GLY A 115 9.96 20.09 -3.00
CA GLY A 115 11.32 19.60 -2.77
C GLY A 115 11.51 18.09 -2.88
N MET A 116 10.51 17.34 -3.37
CA MET A 116 10.62 15.88 -3.55
C MET A 116 11.51 15.49 -4.73
N TRP A 117 11.64 16.33 -5.75
CA TRP A 117 12.49 16.08 -6.91
C TRP A 117 13.73 16.95 -6.85
N LYS A 118 14.91 16.32 -6.90
CA LYS A 118 16.21 17.00 -6.80
C LYS A 118 17.17 16.45 -7.86
N ILE A 119 18.17 17.24 -8.23
CA ILE A 119 19.29 16.76 -9.04
C ILE A 119 20.47 16.54 -8.09
N LYS A 120 21.00 15.32 -8.08
CA LYS A 120 22.20 14.96 -7.32
C LYS A 120 23.20 14.35 -8.30
N ASP A 121 24.39 14.95 -8.40
CA ASP A 121 25.46 14.49 -9.28
C ASP A 121 25.00 14.31 -10.74
N GLY A 122 24.12 15.20 -11.23
CA GLY A 122 23.55 15.14 -12.57
C GLY A 122 22.40 14.14 -12.76
N VAL A 123 22.00 13.40 -11.72
CA VAL A 123 20.90 12.42 -11.77
C VAL A 123 19.67 12.97 -11.05
N VAL A 124 18.49 12.80 -11.66
CA VAL A 124 17.21 13.12 -11.03
C VAL A 124 16.92 12.08 -9.95
N VAL A 125 16.79 12.53 -8.70
CA VAL A 125 16.49 11.70 -7.54
C VAL A 125 15.23 12.20 -6.84
N THR A 126 14.57 11.28 -6.13
CA THR A 126 13.41 11.58 -5.30
C THR A 126 13.46 10.79 -3.99
N ASP A 127 12.40 10.87 -3.19
CA ASP A 127 12.27 10.06 -2.00
C ASP A 127 12.07 8.59 -2.36
N PHE A 128 13.11 7.77 -2.16
CA PHE A 128 13.08 6.35 -2.49
C PHE A 128 12.18 5.54 -1.56
N PHE A 129 11.88 6.05 -0.36
CA PHE A 129 10.94 5.42 0.54
C PHE A 129 9.50 5.52 0.01
N ILE A 130 9.15 6.63 -0.65
CA ILE A 130 7.86 6.76 -1.34
C ILE A 130 7.90 6.10 -2.72
N LEU A 131 9.00 6.23 -3.48
CA LEU A 131 9.08 5.71 -4.85
C LEU A 131 8.89 4.19 -4.94
N LYS A 132 9.41 3.44 -3.95
CA LYS A 132 9.25 1.97 -3.91
C LYS A 132 7.79 1.53 -3.83
N ASP A 133 6.88 2.42 -3.41
CA ASP A 133 5.47 2.09 -3.22
C ASP A 133 4.72 1.78 -4.52
N ILE A 134 5.31 2.10 -5.68
CA ILE A 134 4.83 1.66 -6.99
C ILE A 134 4.67 0.13 -7.03
N ALA A 135 5.58 -0.62 -6.40
CA ALA A 135 5.50 -2.07 -6.35
C ALA A 135 4.28 -2.56 -5.56
N PHE A 136 3.97 -1.92 -4.42
CA PHE A 136 2.81 -2.28 -3.61
C PHE A 136 1.49 -1.84 -4.25
N LEU A 137 1.47 -0.73 -4.98
CA LEU A 137 0.32 -0.34 -5.81
C LEU A 137 0.03 -1.44 -6.85
N GLY A 138 1.06 -1.92 -7.55
CA GLY A 138 0.97 -3.06 -8.46
C GLY A 138 0.36 -4.30 -7.81
N PHE A 139 0.85 -4.66 -6.62
CA PHE A 139 0.32 -5.78 -5.85
C PHE A 139 -1.15 -5.58 -5.44
N GLY A 140 -1.52 -4.37 -5.00
CA GLY A 140 -2.91 -4.01 -4.70
C GLY A 140 -3.84 -4.23 -5.89
N MET A 141 -3.42 -3.83 -7.09
CA MET A 141 -4.17 -4.07 -8.34
C MET A 141 -4.34 -5.56 -8.65
N MET A 142 -3.31 -6.38 -8.41
CA MET A 142 -3.42 -7.84 -8.58
C MET A 142 -4.46 -8.45 -7.63
N LEU A 143 -4.49 -8.00 -6.37
CA LEU A 143 -5.47 -8.47 -5.39
C LEU A 143 -6.89 -7.98 -5.70
N PHE A 144 -7.03 -6.73 -6.16
CA PHE A 144 -8.31 -6.14 -6.52
C PHE A 144 -8.93 -6.80 -7.76
N GLY A 145 -8.11 -7.05 -8.79
CA GLY A 145 -8.51 -7.72 -10.02
C GLY A 145 -8.81 -9.21 -9.87
N PHE A 146 -8.58 -9.79 -8.69
CA PHE A 146 -8.84 -11.20 -8.42
C PHE A 146 -10.34 -11.51 -8.48
N ARG A 147 -10.82 -11.94 -9.65
CA ARG A 147 -12.14 -12.51 -9.82
C ARG A 147 -12.08 -14.01 -9.60
N ARG A 148 -12.78 -14.50 -8.58
CA ARG A 148 -13.10 -15.93 -8.48
C ARG A 148 -13.96 -16.24 -9.71
N LYS A 149 -13.42 -17.02 -10.65
CA LYS A 149 -14.23 -17.54 -11.77
C LYS A 149 -15.28 -18.45 -11.14
N ASP A 150 -16.52 -17.98 -11.07
CA ASP A 150 -17.63 -18.86 -10.68
C ASP A 150 -17.63 -20.02 -11.67
N ARG A 151 -17.41 -21.23 -11.16
CA ARG A 151 -17.73 -22.45 -11.89
C ARG A 151 -19.24 -22.42 -12.08
N LYS A 152 -19.71 -21.85 -13.20
CA LYS A 152 -20.99 -22.26 -13.75
C LYS A 152 -20.81 -23.71 -14.21
N GLN A 153 -21.67 -24.54 -13.63
CA GLN A 153 -21.78 -26.00 -13.79
C GLN A 153 -21.97 -26.38 -15.25
#